data_AF-A0A519YBQ7-F1
#
_entry.id   AF-A0A519YBQ7-F1
#
_cell.length_a   1.000
_cell.length_b   1.000
_cell.length_c   1.000
_cell.angle_alpha   90.00
_cell.angle_beta   90.00
_cell.angle_gamma   90.00
#
_symmetry.space_group_name_H-M   'P 1'
#
loop_
_entity.id
_entity.type
_entity.pdbx_description
1 polymer ?
#
loop_
_entity_poly.entity_id
_entity_poly.type
_entity_poly.pdbx_seq_one_letter_code
_entity_poly.pdbx_strand_id
1 'polypeptide(L)'
;MDVLIPKRKWSFVSRWWWLGALLLAGMGAAGLYWPRPGQRLHVAASRLTISPVTRGNFQEFTAIDGVVQPLHTVYLDAAEAGTVQQVLVEEGTTLTAGQPLLRLANPDLQLEMVNRETAVYDLMNNLRNTRNQLLQNRILRQNQLADIDFQLAEARRVFDTNQVLYSQKVIARQDYLQSQNAYRYQLRRRQLTQQTLRQDSVAMQQQLGTMQESVQRMTSNLALMRRKMDDLLLRAPVSGQLSSLAAEVGEAKTRGQRLGQIDALAGVKLHAAVD
;
A
#
# COMPACT_ATOMS: atom_id res chain seq x y z
N MET A 1 124.25 -27.83 -54.60
CA MET A 1 125.12 -28.36 -53.53
C MET A 1 124.32 -28.35 -52.25
N ASP A 2 124.21 -29.53 -51.65
CA ASP A 2 123.33 -29.93 -50.55
C ASP A 2 123.89 -29.44 -49.20
N VAL A 3 123.05 -28.93 -48.29
CA VAL A 3 123.49 -28.55 -46.93
C VAL A 3 122.49 -29.03 -45.88
N LEU A 4 123.03 -29.84 -44.97
CA LEU A 4 122.39 -30.69 -43.97
C LEU A 4 121.70 -29.95 -42.81
N ILE A 5 120.57 -30.51 -42.37
CA ILE A 5 119.75 -30.10 -41.22
C ILE A 5 120.24 -30.79 -39.93
N PRO A 6 120.56 -30.08 -38.82
CA PRO A 6 120.89 -30.74 -37.55
C PRO A 6 119.75 -30.70 -36.50
N LYS A 7 119.52 -31.85 -35.86
CA LYS A 7 118.53 -32.13 -34.79
C LYS A 7 119.00 -31.63 -33.41
N ARG A 8 118.08 -31.01 -32.65
CA ARG A 8 118.30 -30.47 -31.29
C ARG A 8 117.96 -31.50 -30.20
N LYS A 9 118.94 -31.83 -29.36
CA LYS A 9 118.83 -32.77 -28.23
C LYS A 9 118.06 -32.15 -27.05
N TRP A 10 117.16 -32.94 -26.45
CA TRP A 10 116.35 -32.62 -25.28
C TRP A 10 117.19 -32.35 -24.02
N SER A 11 116.96 -31.21 -23.38
CA SER A 11 117.70 -30.75 -22.21
C SER A 11 116.97 -31.07 -20.89
N PHE A 12 117.80 -31.26 -19.86
CA PHE A 12 117.55 -31.72 -18.49
C PHE A 12 116.45 -30.95 -17.70
N VAL A 13 115.89 -29.85 -18.24
CA VAL A 13 114.87 -29.00 -17.60
C VAL A 13 113.45 -29.61 -17.69
N SER A 14 113.18 -30.46 -18.69
CA SER A 14 111.86 -31.09 -18.87
C SER A 14 111.51 -32.09 -17.74
N ARG A 15 112.51 -32.74 -17.13
CA ARG A 15 112.30 -33.78 -16.10
C ARG A 15 111.79 -33.22 -14.76
N TRP A 16 112.16 -31.98 -14.41
CA TRP A 16 111.69 -31.31 -13.18
C TRP A 16 110.24 -30.83 -13.31
N TRP A 17 109.81 -30.43 -14.52
CA TRP A 17 108.40 -30.08 -14.77
C TRP A 17 107.46 -31.28 -14.60
N TRP A 18 107.88 -32.48 -15.03
CA TRP A 18 107.09 -33.70 -14.81
C TRP A 18 107.01 -34.11 -13.33
N LEU A 19 108.08 -33.92 -12.56
CA LEU A 19 108.07 -34.15 -11.10
C LEU A 19 107.17 -33.15 -10.37
N GLY A 20 107.20 -31.86 -10.75
CA GLY A 20 106.28 -30.86 -10.22
C GLY A 20 104.82 -31.13 -10.57
N ALA A 21 104.54 -31.56 -11.80
CA ALA A 21 103.21 -31.94 -12.24
C ALA A 21 102.67 -33.18 -11.50
N LEU A 22 103.52 -34.16 -11.21
CA LEU A 22 103.14 -35.38 -10.49
C LEU A 22 102.83 -35.11 -9.01
N LEU A 23 103.56 -34.17 -8.39
CA LEU A 23 103.32 -33.75 -7.01
C LEU A 23 102.03 -32.91 -6.89
N LEU A 24 101.77 -32.02 -7.85
CA LEU A 24 100.51 -31.27 -7.96
C LEU A 24 99.32 -32.18 -8.25
N ALA A 25 99.47 -33.19 -9.10
CA ALA A 25 98.44 -34.19 -9.36
C ALA A 25 98.17 -35.05 -8.11
N GLY A 26 99.21 -35.42 -7.35
CA GLY A 26 99.10 -36.12 -6.08
C GLY A 26 98.34 -35.32 -5.01
N MET A 27 98.64 -34.01 -4.87
CA MET A 27 97.89 -33.12 -3.97
C MET A 27 96.44 -32.90 -4.44
N GLY A 28 96.20 -32.78 -5.74
CA GLY A 28 94.86 -32.65 -6.30
C GLY A 28 94.00 -33.90 -6.06
N ALA A 29 94.60 -35.09 -6.21
CA ALA A 29 93.93 -36.35 -5.91
C ALA A 29 93.64 -36.47 -4.40
N ALA A 30 94.59 -36.14 -3.52
CA ALA A 30 94.37 -36.15 -2.08
C ALA A 30 93.26 -35.18 -1.64
N GLY A 31 93.13 -34.01 -2.29
CA GLY A 31 92.05 -33.04 -2.03
C GLY A 31 90.66 -33.48 -2.49
N LEU A 32 90.57 -34.40 -3.45
CA LEU A 32 89.30 -34.98 -3.92
C LEU A 32 88.84 -36.18 -3.08
N TYR A 33 89.78 -36.98 -2.58
CA TYR A 33 89.49 -38.15 -1.73
C TYR A 33 89.40 -37.83 -0.23
N TRP A 34 89.72 -36.60 0.18
CA TRP A 34 89.45 -36.17 1.55
C TRP A 34 87.93 -36.07 1.76
N PRO A 35 87.32 -36.82 2.69
CA PRO A 35 85.89 -36.76 2.94
C PRO A 35 85.52 -35.33 3.35
N ARG A 36 84.82 -34.63 2.46
CA ARG A 36 84.26 -33.30 2.75
C ARG A 36 83.21 -33.49 3.83
N PRO A 37 83.40 -32.96 5.05
CA PRO A 37 82.34 -33.00 6.03
C PRO A 37 81.20 -32.13 5.48
N GLY A 38 80.09 -32.75 5.07
CA GLY A 38 78.85 -32.02 4.82
C GLY A 38 78.55 -31.15 6.04
N GLN A 39 78.13 -29.91 5.83
CA GLN A 39 77.84 -28.97 6.92
C GLN A 39 76.83 -29.58 7.89
N ARG A 40 77.33 -30.17 8.97
CA ARG A 40 76.55 -30.70 10.09
C ARG A 40 76.42 -29.57 11.08
N LEU A 41 75.29 -28.88 11.04
CA LEU A 41 74.94 -27.91 12.05
C LEU A 41 74.60 -28.67 13.35
N HIS A 42 75.56 -28.73 14.27
CA HIS A 42 75.32 -29.27 15.61
C HIS A 42 74.47 -28.26 16.39
N VAL A 43 73.16 -28.47 16.39
CA VAL A 43 72.22 -27.71 17.19
C VAL A 43 72.12 -28.37 18.56
N ALA A 44 72.46 -27.63 19.62
CA ALA A 44 72.29 -28.13 20.99
C ALA A 44 70.83 -28.52 21.23
N ALA A 45 70.59 -29.68 21.84
CA ALA A 45 69.23 -30.19 22.09
C ALA A 45 68.36 -29.20 22.88
N SER A 46 68.98 -28.34 23.70
CA SER A 46 68.31 -27.25 24.43
C SER A 46 67.75 -26.12 23.56
N ARG A 47 68.10 -26.09 22.27
CA ARG A 47 67.56 -25.14 21.27
C ARG A 47 66.52 -25.77 20.35
N LEU A 48 66.18 -27.04 20.56
CA LEU A 48 65.17 -27.77 19.80
C LEU A 48 63.90 -27.90 20.64
N THR A 49 62.86 -27.18 20.24
CA THR A 49 61.51 -27.37 20.80
C THR A 49 60.81 -28.46 20.00
N ILE A 50 60.78 -29.68 20.56
CA ILE A 50 60.11 -30.83 19.96
C ILE A 50 58.79 -31.03 20.69
N SER A 51 57.67 -30.78 19.99
CA SER A 51 56.32 -30.96 20.54
C SER A 51 55.67 -32.23 19.96
N PRO A 52 54.96 -33.03 20.78
CA PRO A 52 54.26 -34.23 20.31
C PRO A 52 53.08 -33.87 19.41
N VAL A 53 52.96 -34.55 18.26
CA VAL A 53 51.82 -34.36 17.34
C VAL A 53 50.68 -35.26 17.80
N THR A 54 49.53 -34.67 18.12
CA THR A 54 48.31 -35.39 18.48
C THR A 54 47.26 -35.24 17.38
N ARG A 55 46.52 -36.31 17.07
CA ARG A 55 45.36 -36.23 16.19
C ARG A 55 44.16 -35.73 17.00
N GLY A 56 43.53 -34.68 16.53
CA GLY A 56 42.33 -34.08 17.11
C GLY A 56 41.55 -33.31 16.06
N ASN A 57 40.39 -32.77 16.43
CA ASN A 57 39.58 -31.97 15.51
C ASN A 57 40.29 -30.63 15.26
N PHE A 58 40.64 -30.37 14.00
CA PHE A 58 41.12 -29.07 13.56
C PHE A 58 39.92 -28.19 13.20
N GLN A 59 39.70 -27.14 13.98
CA GLN A 59 38.64 -26.16 13.73
C GLN A 59 39.28 -24.91 13.15
N GLU A 60 38.92 -24.59 11.92
CA GLU A 60 39.31 -23.36 11.23
C GLU A 60 38.17 -22.35 11.41
N PHE A 61 38.48 -21.19 11.97
CA PHE A 61 37.53 -20.09 12.14
C PHE A 61 37.94 -18.96 11.22
N THR A 62 37.01 -18.52 10.37
CA THR A 62 37.15 -17.26 9.63
C THR A 62 36.33 -16.21 10.36
N ALA A 63 36.99 -15.14 10.82
CA ALA A 63 36.28 -13.99 11.35
C ALA A 63 35.61 -13.25 10.20
N ILE A 64 34.29 -13.04 10.29
CA ILE A 64 33.50 -12.36 9.27
C ILE A 64 32.77 -11.20 9.94
N ASP A 65 32.90 -10.02 9.36
CA ASP A 65 32.15 -8.85 9.78
C ASP A 65 30.70 -8.97 9.30
N GLY A 66 29.76 -8.83 10.24
CA GLY A 66 28.33 -8.90 9.98
C GLY A 66 27.62 -7.63 10.45
N VAL A 67 26.61 -7.20 9.69
CA VAL A 67 25.74 -6.07 10.07
C VAL A 67 24.45 -6.60 10.69
N VAL A 68 24.08 -6.07 11.84
CA VAL A 68 22.79 -6.36 12.50
C VAL A 68 21.69 -5.60 11.77
N GLN A 69 20.68 -6.32 11.30
CA GLN A 69 19.50 -5.75 10.65
C GLN A 69 18.22 -6.16 11.38
N PRO A 70 17.18 -5.31 11.37
CA PRO A 70 15.85 -5.69 11.84
C PRO A 70 15.30 -6.90 11.09
N LEU A 71 14.58 -7.78 11.80
CA LEU A 71 13.89 -8.90 11.16
C LEU A 71 12.71 -8.43 10.29
N HIS A 72 11.96 -7.44 10.78
CA HIS A 72 10.83 -6.84 10.07
C HIS A 72 10.93 -5.32 10.10
N THR A 73 10.80 -4.72 8.92
CA THR A 73 10.87 -3.29 8.69
C THR A 73 9.59 -2.85 7.99
N VAL A 74 8.94 -1.81 8.51
CA VAL A 74 7.74 -1.21 7.92
C VAL A 74 8.04 0.25 7.56
N TYR A 75 7.84 0.59 6.30
CA TYR A 75 7.99 1.96 5.83
C TYR A 75 6.74 2.77 6.10
N LEU A 76 6.97 4.02 6.51
CA LEU A 76 5.93 5.02 6.71
C LEU A 76 5.89 5.93 5.49
N ASP A 77 4.88 5.75 4.66
CA ASP A 77 4.67 6.59 3.48
C ASP A 77 3.45 7.50 3.69
N ALA A 78 3.48 8.71 3.13
CA ALA A 78 2.40 9.68 3.25
C ALA A 78 1.15 9.21 2.47
N ALA A 79 0.04 8.94 3.16
CA ALA A 79 -1.20 8.50 2.52
C ALA A 79 -1.85 9.61 1.66
N GLU A 80 -1.72 10.85 2.10
CA GLU A 80 -2.21 12.06 1.43
C GLU A 80 -1.13 13.15 1.43
N ALA A 81 -1.19 14.06 0.45
CA ALA A 81 -0.27 15.20 0.37
C ALA A 81 -0.63 16.27 1.41
N GLY A 82 0.35 17.02 1.90
CA GLY A 82 0.12 18.11 2.83
C GLY A 82 1.42 18.68 3.41
N THR A 83 1.30 19.76 4.16
CA THR A 83 2.42 20.40 4.85
C THR A 83 2.54 19.88 6.27
N VAL A 84 3.75 19.57 6.73
CA VAL A 84 3.99 19.11 8.10
C VAL A 84 3.64 20.24 9.08
N GLN A 85 2.56 20.05 9.84
CA GLN A 85 2.11 21.01 10.84
C GLN A 85 2.80 20.80 12.18
N GLN A 86 2.97 19.53 12.56
CA GLN A 86 3.57 19.16 13.84
C GLN A 86 4.20 17.77 13.76
N VAL A 87 5.39 17.63 14.33
CA VAL A 87 6.04 16.35 14.61
C VAL A 87 5.80 16.04 16.09
N LEU A 88 5.26 14.85 16.39
CA LEU A 88 4.83 14.45 17.74
C LEU A 88 5.83 13.51 18.42
N VAL A 89 6.72 12.88 17.64
CA VAL A 89 7.67 11.89 18.12
C VAL A 89 9.03 12.11 17.45
N GLU A 90 10.10 11.89 18.21
CA GLU A 90 11.48 11.99 17.75
C GLU A 90 12.03 10.62 17.29
N GLU A 91 13.04 10.64 16.43
CA GLU A 91 13.75 9.44 15.99
C GLU A 91 14.35 8.67 17.18
N GLY A 92 14.43 7.34 17.06
CA GLY A 92 14.90 6.44 18.10
C GLY A 92 13.85 6.10 19.18
N THR A 93 12.69 6.78 19.19
CA THR A 93 11.61 6.51 20.15
C THR A 93 10.97 5.13 19.90
N THR A 94 10.64 4.41 20.97
CA THR A 94 9.84 3.19 20.89
C THR A 94 8.36 3.54 20.78
N LEU A 95 7.71 3.04 19.74
CA LEU A 95 6.33 3.31 19.37
C LEU A 95 5.43 2.12 19.69
N THR A 96 4.18 2.43 19.99
CA THR A 96 3.07 1.47 20.05
C THR A 96 2.21 1.55 18.80
N ALA A 97 1.62 0.43 18.37
CA ALA A 97 0.70 0.41 17.24
C ALA A 97 -0.46 1.40 17.45
N GLY A 98 -0.70 2.25 16.45
CA GLY A 98 -1.72 3.31 16.45
C GLY A 98 -1.26 4.64 17.05
N GLN A 99 -0.04 4.73 17.59
CA GLN A 99 0.50 5.97 18.16
C GLN A 99 0.69 7.04 17.07
N PRO A 100 0.21 8.29 17.28
CA PRO A 100 0.38 9.37 16.31
C PRO A 100 1.83 9.86 16.26
N LEU A 101 2.34 10.09 15.05
CA LEU A 101 3.75 10.39 14.78
C LEU A 101 3.95 11.82 14.30
N LEU A 102 3.15 12.23 13.32
CA LEU A 102 3.14 13.59 12.78
C LEU A 102 1.76 13.94 12.24
N ARG A 103 1.51 15.23 12.13
CA ARG A 103 0.27 15.78 11.58
C ARG A 103 0.58 16.61 10.34
N LEU A 104 -0.08 16.26 9.24
CA LEU A 104 -0.09 17.05 8.03
C LEU A 104 -1.31 17.98 8.03
N ALA A 105 -1.15 19.16 7.44
CA ALA A 105 -2.21 20.09 7.13
C ALA A 105 -2.37 20.18 5.61
N ASN A 106 -3.61 20.01 5.14
CA ASN A 106 -3.96 20.20 3.73
C ASN A 106 -5.25 21.05 3.64
N PRO A 107 -5.12 22.37 3.42
CA PRO A 107 -6.26 23.27 3.29
C PRO A 107 -7.18 22.91 2.13
N ASP A 108 -6.63 22.39 1.02
CA ASP A 108 -7.43 22.01 -0.16
C ASP A 108 -8.31 20.80 0.15
N LEU A 109 -7.80 19.81 0.89
CA LEU A 109 -8.57 18.65 1.32
C LEU A 109 -9.66 19.03 2.33
N GLN A 110 -9.39 20.02 3.21
CA GLN A 110 -10.39 20.58 4.11
C GLN A 110 -11.50 21.31 3.33
N LEU A 111 -11.13 22.12 2.32
CA LEU A 111 -12.10 22.79 1.46
C LEU A 111 -12.94 21.78 0.67
N GLU A 112 -12.32 20.72 0.13
CA GLU A 112 -13.07 19.65 -0.55
C GLU A 112 -14.04 18.97 0.41
N MET A 113 -13.62 18.67 1.64
CA MET A 113 -14.48 18.11 2.67
C MET A 113 -15.71 18.99 2.93
N VAL A 114 -15.53 20.30 3.14
CA VAL A 114 -16.64 21.25 3.34
C VAL A 114 -17.58 21.29 2.13
N ASN A 115 -17.05 21.27 0.92
CA ASN A 115 -17.84 21.25 -0.30
C ASN A 115 -18.67 19.95 -0.42
N ARG A 116 -18.09 18.79 -0.05
CA ARG A 116 -18.80 17.51 -0.03
C ARG A 116 -19.89 17.48 1.03
N GLU A 117 -19.63 18.02 2.22
CA GLU A 117 -20.64 18.16 3.28
C GLU A 117 -21.80 19.04 2.80
N THR A 118 -21.51 20.19 2.22
CA THR A 118 -22.53 21.11 1.67
C THR A 118 -23.38 20.42 0.62
N ALA A 119 -22.77 19.68 -0.30
CA ALA A 119 -23.51 18.94 -1.31
C ALA A 119 -24.41 17.83 -0.73
N VAL A 120 -23.99 17.17 0.37
CA VAL A 120 -24.88 16.24 1.11
C VAL A 120 -26.07 17.01 1.70
N TYR A 121 -25.83 18.14 2.34
CA TYR A 121 -26.90 18.97 2.91
C TYR A 121 -27.89 19.44 1.86
N ASP A 122 -27.43 19.88 0.69
CA ASP A 122 -28.28 20.29 -0.42
C ASP A 122 -29.16 19.15 -0.92
N LEU A 123 -28.59 17.94 -1.07
CA LEU A 123 -29.37 16.75 -1.45
C LEU A 123 -30.42 16.40 -0.40
N MET A 124 -30.08 16.48 0.90
CA MET A 124 -31.03 16.25 1.98
C MET A 124 -32.15 17.30 2.00
N ASN A 125 -31.82 18.57 1.77
CA ASN A 125 -32.78 19.65 1.66
C ASN A 125 -33.72 19.46 0.46
N ASN A 126 -33.17 19.09 -0.70
CA ASN A 126 -33.95 18.76 -1.88
C ASN A 126 -34.88 17.58 -1.63
N LEU A 127 -34.40 16.50 -1.01
CA LEU A 127 -35.24 15.36 -0.61
C LEU A 127 -36.39 15.79 0.30
N ARG A 128 -36.11 16.64 1.30
CA ARG A 128 -37.13 17.16 2.22
C ARG A 128 -38.17 18.01 1.48
N ASN A 129 -37.73 18.91 0.61
CA ASN A 129 -38.60 19.79 -0.16
C ASN A 129 -39.49 18.99 -1.12
N THR A 130 -38.91 18.05 -1.87
CA THR A 130 -39.67 17.15 -2.75
C THR A 130 -40.66 16.31 -1.96
N ARG A 131 -40.26 15.75 -0.81
CA ARG A 131 -41.18 15.00 0.06
C ARG A 131 -42.37 15.86 0.50
N ASN A 132 -42.14 17.10 0.91
CA ASN A 132 -43.20 18.02 1.32
C ASN A 132 -44.14 18.37 0.14
N GLN A 133 -43.60 18.64 -1.04
CA GLN A 133 -44.38 18.89 -2.26
C GLN A 133 -45.25 17.68 -2.63
N LEU A 134 -44.69 16.46 -2.57
CA LEU A 134 -45.45 15.23 -2.84
C LEU A 134 -46.57 14.99 -1.82
N LEU A 135 -46.33 15.31 -0.54
CA LEU A 135 -47.38 15.24 0.50
C LEU A 135 -48.50 16.25 0.24
N GLN A 136 -48.17 17.50 -0.10
CA GLN A 136 -49.17 18.51 -0.46
C GLN A 136 -49.99 18.08 -1.69
N ASN A 137 -49.34 17.59 -2.74
CA ASN A 137 -50.01 17.07 -3.93
C ASN A 137 -50.92 15.88 -3.60
N ARG A 138 -50.50 14.99 -2.70
CA ARG A 138 -51.34 13.88 -2.23
C ARG A 138 -52.60 14.38 -1.54
N ILE A 139 -52.50 15.36 -0.64
CA ILE A 139 -53.65 15.95 0.06
C ILE A 139 -54.62 16.58 -0.96
N LEU A 140 -54.10 17.36 -1.93
CA LEU A 140 -54.93 17.97 -2.97
C LEU A 140 -55.69 16.91 -3.79
N ARG A 141 -55.02 15.83 -4.20
CA ARG A 141 -55.69 14.75 -4.95
C ARG A 141 -56.68 13.94 -4.10
N GLN A 142 -56.42 13.78 -2.81
CA GLN A 142 -57.37 13.14 -1.89
C GLN A 142 -58.64 13.99 -1.73
N ASN A 143 -58.50 15.31 -1.57
CA ASN A 143 -59.63 16.23 -1.54
C ASN A 143 -60.42 16.20 -2.87
N GLN A 144 -59.72 16.14 -4.01
CA GLN A 144 -60.37 16.00 -5.31
C GLN A 144 -61.16 14.68 -5.43
N LEU A 145 -60.62 13.57 -4.91
CA LEU A 145 -61.34 12.29 -4.90
C LEU A 145 -62.58 12.36 -3.99
N ALA A 146 -62.47 13.00 -2.83
CA ALA A 146 -63.61 13.19 -1.92
C ALA A 146 -64.74 14.01 -2.56
N ASP A 147 -64.41 15.09 -3.29
CA ASP A 147 -65.39 15.87 -4.07
C ASP A 147 -66.06 15.04 -5.17
N ILE A 148 -65.28 14.24 -5.91
CA ILE A 148 -65.82 13.32 -6.93
C ILE A 148 -66.74 12.26 -6.29
N ASP A 149 -66.37 11.71 -5.15
CA ASP A 149 -67.16 10.71 -4.43
C ASP A 149 -68.50 11.31 -3.96
N PHE A 150 -68.49 12.55 -3.45
CA PHE A 150 -69.70 13.29 -3.09
C PHE A 150 -70.61 13.53 -4.31
N GLN A 151 -70.05 14.05 -5.41
CA GLN A 151 -70.81 14.30 -6.65
C GLN A 151 -71.35 13.02 -7.27
N LEU A 152 -70.63 11.91 -7.18
CA LEU A 152 -71.08 10.60 -7.64
C LEU A 152 -72.25 10.10 -6.80
N ALA A 153 -72.19 10.25 -5.47
CA ALA A 153 -73.28 9.86 -4.57
C ALA A 153 -74.57 10.63 -4.89
N GLU A 154 -74.45 11.95 -5.13
CA GLU A 154 -75.60 12.77 -5.50
C GLU A 154 -76.14 12.42 -6.89
N ALA A 155 -75.27 12.26 -7.90
CA ALA A 155 -75.69 11.84 -9.24
C ALA A 155 -76.36 10.46 -9.23
N ARG A 156 -75.89 9.55 -8.36
CA ARG A 156 -76.50 8.24 -8.15
C ARG A 156 -77.90 8.36 -7.55
N ARG A 157 -78.05 9.16 -6.49
CA ARG A 157 -79.35 9.41 -5.84
C ARG A 157 -80.39 9.95 -6.83
N VAL A 158 -79.99 10.93 -7.65
CA VAL A 158 -80.85 11.53 -8.69
C VAL A 158 -81.20 10.51 -9.77
N PHE A 159 -80.22 9.75 -10.26
CA PHE A 159 -80.44 8.71 -11.28
C PHE A 159 -81.39 7.61 -10.78
N ASP A 160 -81.17 7.09 -9.57
CA ASP A 160 -82.01 6.04 -8.97
C ASP A 160 -83.46 6.54 -8.79
N THR A 161 -83.62 7.80 -8.36
CA THR A 161 -84.95 8.44 -8.24
C THR A 161 -85.61 8.58 -9.61
N ASN A 162 -84.90 9.13 -10.60
CA ASN A 162 -85.44 9.35 -11.95
C ASN A 162 -85.73 8.03 -12.68
N GLN A 163 -85.00 6.96 -12.37
CA GLN A 163 -85.28 5.63 -12.92
C GLN A 163 -86.67 5.14 -12.49
N VAL A 164 -87.01 5.29 -11.21
CA VAL A 164 -88.34 4.95 -10.68
C VAL A 164 -89.41 5.85 -11.29
N LEU A 165 -89.22 7.17 -11.28
CA LEU A 165 -90.18 8.13 -11.82
C LEU A 165 -90.43 7.94 -13.33
N TYR A 166 -89.40 7.61 -14.11
CA TYR A 166 -89.54 7.33 -15.53
C TYR A 166 -90.31 6.03 -15.78
N SER A 167 -90.09 4.98 -14.98
CA SER A 167 -90.87 3.74 -15.06
C SER A 167 -92.36 3.96 -14.79
N GLN A 168 -92.67 4.94 -13.93
CA GLN A 168 -94.02 5.40 -13.62
C GLN A 168 -94.54 6.46 -14.61
N LYS A 169 -93.78 6.80 -15.67
CA LYS A 169 -94.11 7.81 -16.69
C LYS A 169 -94.33 9.24 -16.14
N VAL A 170 -93.70 9.59 -15.03
CA VAL A 170 -93.82 10.90 -14.35
C VAL A 170 -92.91 11.96 -14.98
N ILE A 171 -91.74 11.58 -15.50
CA ILE A 171 -90.75 12.48 -16.09
C ILE A 171 -90.49 12.18 -17.57
N ALA A 172 -89.95 13.15 -18.30
CA ALA A 172 -89.60 12.96 -19.71
C ALA A 172 -88.40 12.02 -19.86
N ARG A 173 -88.32 11.32 -21.02
CA ARG A 173 -87.17 10.46 -21.37
C ARG A 173 -85.85 11.23 -21.34
N GLN A 174 -85.87 12.50 -21.72
CA GLN A 174 -84.69 13.36 -21.72
C GLN A 174 -84.11 13.54 -20.32
N ASP A 175 -84.95 13.77 -19.30
CA ASP A 175 -84.51 13.97 -17.90
C ASP A 175 -83.89 12.69 -17.33
N TYR A 176 -84.49 11.54 -17.64
CA TYR A 176 -83.92 10.23 -17.29
C TYR A 176 -82.54 10.04 -17.93
N LEU A 177 -82.41 10.24 -19.25
CA LEU A 177 -81.13 10.09 -19.95
C LEU A 177 -80.07 11.07 -19.46
N GLN A 178 -80.46 12.31 -19.13
CA GLN A 178 -79.55 13.30 -18.55
C GLN A 178 -78.99 12.82 -17.20
N SER A 179 -79.85 12.32 -16.30
CA SER A 179 -79.40 11.77 -15.01
C SER A 179 -78.51 10.52 -15.17
N GLN A 180 -78.83 9.65 -16.13
CA GLN A 180 -78.02 8.48 -16.46
C GLN A 180 -76.61 8.88 -16.94
N ASN A 181 -76.54 9.85 -17.85
CA ASN A 181 -75.28 10.34 -18.39
C ASN A 181 -74.43 11.02 -17.30
N ALA A 182 -75.05 11.83 -16.43
CA ALA A 182 -74.38 12.46 -15.31
C ALA A 182 -73.79 11.43 -14.33
N TYR A 183 -74.57 10.40 -13.97
CA TYR A 183 -74.08 9.30 -13.12
C TYR A 183 -72.91 8.55 -13.77
N ARG A 184 -73.05 8.15 -15.04
CA ARG A 184 -71.99 7.44 -15.79
C ARG A 184 -70.72 8.27 -15.91
N TYR A 185 -70.86 9.58 -16.14
CA TYR A 185 -69.73 10.51 -16.21
C TYR A 185 -68.96 10.54 -14.88
N GLN A 186 -69.64 10.73 -13.74
CA GLN A 186 -68.98 10.77 -12.44
C GLN A 186 -68.36 9.42 -12.07
N LEU A 187 -69.00 8.31 -12.43
CA LEU A 187 -68.45 6.96 -12.21
C LEU A 187 -67.13 6.78 -12.97
N ARG A 188 -67.08 7.18 -14.24
CA ARG A 188 -65.88 7.10 -15.07
C ARG A 188 -64.78 8.03 -14.54
N ARG A 189 -65.14 9.26 -14.15
CA ARG A 189 -64.22 10.24 -13.57
C ARG A 189 -63.58 9.72 -12.29
N ARG A 190 -64.36 9.08 -11.40
CA ARG A 190 -63.83 8.43 -10.18
C ARG A 190 -62.82 7.33 -10.50
N GLN A 191 -63.16 6.43 -11.43
CA GLN A 191 -62.26 5.33 -11.83
C GLN A 191 -60.92 5.85 -12.35
N LEU A 192 -60.96 6.86 -13.23
CA LEU A 192 -59.75 7.48 -13.78
C LEU A 192 -58.90 8.13 -12.67
N THR A 193 -59.51 8.93 -11.80
CA THR A 193 -58.80 9.58 -10.68
C THR A 193 -58.16 8.55 -9.74
N GLN A 194 -58.85 7.46 -9.43
CA GLN A 194 -58.30 6.38 -8.60
C GLN A 194 -57.11 5.67 -9.26
N GLN A 195 -57.18 5.44 -10.58
CA GLN A 195 -56.07 4.86 -11.33
C GLN A 195 -54.85 5.78 -11.32
N THR A 196 -55.04 7.08 -11.56
CA THR A 196 -53.97 8.09 -11.48
C THR A 196 -53.36 8.15 -10.08
N LEU A 197 -54.17 8.13 -9.02
CA LEU A 197 -53.67 8.12 -7.64
C LEU A 197 -52.77 6.91 -7.33
N ARG A 198 -53.12 5.73 -7.85
CA ARG A 198 -52.29 4.53 -7.69
C ARG A 198 -50.96 4.67 -8.44
N GLN A 199 -50.99 5.12 -9.69
CA GLN A 199 -49.78 5.33 -10.49
C GLN A 199 -48.86 6.38 -9.86
N ASP A 200 -49.42 7.51 -9.44
CA ASP A 200 -48.70 8.57 -8.74
C ASP A 200 -48.05 8.05 -7.45
N SER A 201 -48.72 7.19 -6.68
CA SER A 201 -48.13 6.63 -5.45
C SER A 201 -46.87 5.80 -5.71
N VAL A 202 -46.84 5.03 -6.81
CA VAL A 202 -45.68 4.22 -7.20
C VAL A 202 -44.55 5.13 -7.70
N ALA A 203 -44.87 6.10 -8.55
CA ALA A 203 -43.90 7.08 -9.05
C ALA A 203 -43.27 7.89 -7.90
N MET A 204 -44.06 8.30 -6.90
CA MET A 204 -43.58 8.99 -5.70
C MET A 204 -42.59 8.13 -4.91
N GLN A 205 -42.90 6.85 -4.70
CA GLN A 205 -42.01 5.93 -3.98
C GLN A 205 -40.69 5.74 -4.71
N GLN A 206 -40.75 5.55 -6.04
CA GLN A 206 -39.56 5.44 -6.88
C GLN A 206 -38.70 6.70 -6.83
N GLN A 207 -39.30 7.89 -6.98
CA GLN A 207 -38.59 9.17 -6.92
C GLN A 207 -37.94 9.40 -5.55
N LEU A 208 -38.64 9.12 -4.45
CA LEU A 208 -38.05 9.24 -3.11
C LEU A 208 -36.94 8.22 -2.89
N GLY A 209 -37.09 6.99 -3.40
CA GLY A 209 -36.06 5.96 -3.35
C GLY A 209 -34.76 6.37 -4.05
N THR A 210 -34.85 6.87 -5.30
CA THR A 210 -33.67 7.32 -6.06
C THR A 210 -32.96 8.50 -5.40
N MET A 211 -33.71 9.43 -4.80
CA MET A 211 -33.14 10.55 -4.04
C MET A 211 -32.46 10.06 -2.75
N GLN A 212 -33.07 9.11 -2.03
CA GLN A 212 -32.48 8.51 -0.83
C GLN A 212 -31.18 7.76 -1.15
N GLU A 213 -31.15 6.98 -2.21
CA GLU A 213 -29.92 6.33 -2.69
C GLU A 213 -28.85 7.35 -3.04
N SER A 214 -29.22 8.47 -3.66
CA SER A 214 -28.27 9.54 -3.99
C SER A 214 -27.67 10.18 -2.73
N VAL A 215 -28.48 10.40 -1.69
CA VAL A 215 -27.99 10.83 -0.38
C VAL A 215 -27.04 9.78 0.21
N GLN A 216 -27.41 8.50 0.21
CA GLN A 216 -26.56 7.41 0.74
C GLN A 216 -25.21 7.28 0.00
N ARG A 217 -25.21 7.43 -1.32
CA ARG A 217 -23.96 7.45 -2.11
C ARG A 217 -23.09 8.63 -1.71
N MET A 218 -23.68 9.81 -1.55
CA MET A 218 -22.92 11.01 -1.20
C MET A 218 -22.42 10.98 0.25
N THR A 219 -23.17 10.43 1.19
CA THR A 219 -22.72 10.23 2.57
C THR A 219 -21.59 9.21 2.65
N SER A 220 -21.63 8.16 1.82
CA SER A 220 -20.53 7.18 1.71
C SER A 220 -19.27 7.82 1.14
N ASN A 221 -19.40 8.67 0.13
CA ASN A 221 -18.29 9.47 -0.42
C ASN A 221 -17.72 10.45 0.62
N LEU A 222 -18.59 11.06 1.43
CA LEU A 222 -18.16 11.91 2.53
C LEU A 222 -17.39 11.12 3.60
N ALA A 223 -17.82 9.90 3.92
CA ALA A 223 -17.09 9.04 4.86
C ALA A 223 -15.70 8.65 4.33
N LEU A 224 -15.56 8.45 3.02
CA LEU A 224 -14.25 8.26 2.38
C LEU A 224 -13.37 9.51 2.53
N MET A 225 -13.93 10.70 2.32
CA MET A 225 -13.21 11.97 2.50
C MET A 225 -12.78 12.19 3.95
N ARG A 226 -13.63 11.83 4.92
CA ARG A 226 -13.27 11.86 6.36
C ARG A 226 -12.08 10.96 6.66
N ARG A 227 -12.05 9.75 6.12
CA ARG A 227 -10.88 8.86 6.26
C ARG A 227 -9.61 9.48 5.68
N LYS A 228 -9.68 10.11 4.51
CA LYS A 228 -8.54 10.84 3.93
C LYS A 228 -8.05 11.98 4.82
N MET A 229 -8.96 12.68 5.49
CA MET A 229 -8.60 13.71 6.48
C MET A 229 -7.96 13.11 7.74
N ASP A 230 -8.45 11.96 8.19
CA ASP A 230 -7.85 11.22 9.31
C ASP A 230 -6.44 10.71 8.95
N ASP A 231 -6.22 10.32 7.68
CA ASP A 231 -4.94 9.86 7.14
C ASP A 231 -3.87 10.97 7.08
N LEU A 232 -4.26 12.26 7.22
CA LEU A 232 -3.28 13.35 7.44
C LEU A 232 -2.58 13.25 8.80
N LEU A 233 -3.17 12.53 9.76
CA LEU A 233 -2.51 12.17 11.01
C LEU A 233 -1.83 10.81 10.83
N LEU A 234 -0.53 10.84 10.57
CA LEU A 234 0.26 9.62 10.41
C LEU A 234 0.37 8.89 11.75
N ARG A 235 0.02 7.61 11.77
CA ARG A 235 0.10 6.73 12.95
C ARG A 235 1.00 5.54 12.66
N ALA A 236 1.63 5.00 13.72
CA ALA A 236 2.44 3.80 13.62
C ALA A 236 1.57 2.57 13.28
N PRO A 237 1.80 1.85 12.16
CA PRO A 237 1.05 0.65 11.82
C PRO A 237 1.40 -0.55 12.71
N VAL A 238 2.62 -0.58 13.26
CA VAL A 238 3.14 -1.64 14.12
C VAL A 238 3.88 -1.04 15.32
N SER A 239 3.97 -1.81 16.41
CA SER A 239 4.84 -1.46 17.54
C SER A 239 6.31 -1.76 17.18
N GLY A 240 7.22 -0.85 17.50
CA GLY A 240 8.62 -0.97 17.12
C GLY A 240 9.42 0.30 17.43
N GLN A 241 10.66 0.38 16.99
CA GLN A 241 11.48 1.58 17.14
C GLN A 241 11.42 2.41 15.86
N LEU A 242 11.27 3.74 16.00
CA LEU A 242 11.31 4.67 14.87
C LEU A 242 12.77 4.88 14.45
N SER A 243 13.17 4.34 13.32
CA SER A 243 14.57 4.38 12.87
C SER A 243 14.91 5.64 12.09
N SER A 244 13.96 6.17 11.33
CA SER A 244 14.10 7.46 10.65
C SER A 244 12.75 8.14 10.47
N LEU A 245 12.75 9.46 10.51
CA LEU A 245 11.60 10.33 10.27
C LEU A 245 12.05 11.58 9.51
N ALA A 246 12.00 11.51 8.19
CA ALA A 246 12.27 12.62 7.30
C ALA A 246 11.04 13.54 7.21
N ALA A 247 10.80 14.34 8.24
CA ALA A 247 9.76 15.37 8.24
C ALA A 247 10.12 16.55 9.15
N GLU A 248 10.28 17.74 8.56
CA GLU A 248 10.46 18.99 9.31
C GLU A 248 9.17 19.83 9.29
N VAL A 249 8.90 20.57 10.38
CA VAL A 249 7.72 21.44 10.46
C VAL A 249 7.80 22.52 9.38
N GLY A 250 6.72 22.66 8.59
CA GLY A 250 6.65 23.58 7.45
C GLY A 250 7.02 22.95 6.11
N GLU A 251 7.57 21.74 6.09
CA GLU A 251 7.93 21.04 4.86
C GLU A 251 6.68 20.50 4.14
N ALA A 252 6.63 20.63 2.81
CA ALA A 252 5.57 20.06 1.99
C ALA A 252 5.90 18.59 1.63
N LYS A 253 4.94 17.69 1.87
CA LYS A 253 5.04 16.27 1.54
C LYS A 253 4.05 15.90 0.45
N THR A 254 4.50 15.05 -0.46
CA THR A 254 3.68 14.52 -1.54
C THR A 254 3.08 13.16 -1.18
N ARG A 255 1.97 12.81 -1.82
CA ARG A 255 1.32 11.51 -1.62
C ARG A 255 2.24 10.37 -2.07
N GLY A 256 2.39 9.34 -1.23
CA GLY A 256 3.28 8.21 -1.45
C GLY A 256 4.75 8.50 -1.13
N GLN A 257 5.09 9.72 -0.68
CA GLN A 257 6.45 10.03 -0.25
C GLN A 257 6.79 9.26 1.02
N ARG A 258 7.98 8.66 1.05
CA ARG A 258 8.51 8.03 2.25
C ARG A 258 8.85 9.08 3.30
N LEU A 259 8.19 8.96 4.44
CA LEU A 259 8.38 9.83 5.60
C LEU A 259 9.27 9.19 6.66
N GLY A 260 9.34 7.86 6.72
CA GLY A 260 10.16 7.20 7.74
C GLY A 260 10.13 5.68 7.70
N GLN A 261 10.69 5.08 8.74
CA GLN A 261 10.79 3.63 8.90
C GLN A 261 10.63 3.22 10.36
N ILE A 262 9.83 2.18 10.60
CA ILE A 262 9.70 1.52 11.90
C ILE A 262 10.27 0.12 11.81
N ASP A 263 11.18 -0.19 12.73
CA ASP A 263 11.77 -1.51 12.88
C ASP A 263 11.13 -2.26 14.05
N ALA A 264 10.56 -3.43 13.78
CA ALA A 264 9.88 -4.22 14.79
C ALA A 264 10.89 -4.87 15.74
N LEU A 265 10.63 -4.78 17.05
CA LEU A 265 11.50 -5.32 18.10
C LEU A 265 11.45 -6.87 18.23
N ALA A 266 10.74 -7.56 17.32
CA ALA A 266 10.51 -9.00 17.39
C ALA A 266 11.75 -9.88 17.11
N GLY A 267 12.86 -9.28 16.67
CA GLY A 267 14.13 -9.97 16.45
C GLY A 267 15.05 -9.21 15.50
N VAL A 268 16.32 -9.63 15.45
CA VAL A 268 17.33 -9.12 14.52
C VAL A 268 17.92 -10.28 13.71
N LYS A 269 18.33 -9.99 12.49
CA LYS A 269 19.08 -10.90 11.61
C LYS A 269 20.49 -10.36 11.40
N LEU A 270 21.47 -11.24 11.29
CA LEU A 270 22.85 -10.90 10.95
C LEU A 270 23.04 -11.10 9.45
N HIS A 271 23.47 -10.05 8.76
CA HIS A 271 23.87 -10.12 7.37
C HIS A 271 25.38 -10.02 7.27
N ALA A 272 26.02 -11.09 6.81
CA ALA A 272 27.47 -11.16 6.60
C ALA A 272 27.72 -11.64 5.17
N ALA A 273 28.58 -10.94 4.44
CA ALA A 273 29.05 -11.39 3.14
C ALA A 273 30.18 -12.41 3.38
N VAL A 274 30.05 -13.60 2.81
CA VAL A 274 31.08 -14.64 2.89
C VAL A 274 31.68 -14.76 1.49
N ASP A 275 32.97 -14.44 1.37
CA ASP A 275 33.78 -14.66 0.17
C ASP A 275 34.41 -16.07 0.16
#